data_AF-A0A2P5E5M9-F1
#
_entry.id   AF-A0A2P5E5M9-F1
#
_cell.length_a   1.000
_cell.length_b   1.000
_cell.length_c   1.000
_cell.angle_alpha   90.00
_cell.angle_beta   90.00
_cell.angle_gamma   90.00
#
_symmetry.space_group_name_H-M   'P 1'
#
loop_
_entity.id
_entity.type
_entity.pdbx_description
1 polymer ?
#
loop_
_entity_poly.entity_id
_entity_poly.type
_entity_poly.pdbx_seq_one_letter_code
_entity_poly.pdbx_strand_id
1 'polypeptide(L)' 'MSNGKYKTVLHRTTVKKDKTRMSWPVFLELPLDLAIGPHPKLVNKENPPKYKAKKYSDYAYGKLNKIPQ' A
#
# COMPACT_ATOMS: atom_id res chain seq x y z
N MET A 1 8.22 0.23 -2.16
CA MET A 1 9.47 0.53 -1.42
C MET A 1 10.13 -0.69 -0.80
N SER A 2 9.48 -1.41 0.12
CA SER A 2 10.10 -2.50 0.91
C SER A 2 10.49 -3.77 0.14
N ASN A 3 10.14 -3.87 -1.15
CA ASN A 3 10.31 -5.07 -1.98
C ASN A 3 9.77 -6.37 -1.32
N GLY A 4 8.67 -6.25 -0.57
CA GLY A 4 8.03 -7.37 0.14
C GLY A 4 8.56 -7.64 1.54
N LYS A 5 9.52 -6.86 2.06
CA LYS A 5 10.02 -6.97 3.43
C LYS A 5 8.96 -6.58 4.47
N TYR A 6 8.17 -5.55 4.17
CA TYR A 6 6.99 -5.19 4.97
C TYR A 6 5.74 -5.72 4.29
N LYS A 7 4.90 -6.41 5.07
CA LYS A 7 3.64 -7.00 4.60
C LYS A 7 2.50 -6.01 4.73
N THR A 8 1.72 -5.86 3.67
CA THR A 8 0.45 -5.13 3.71
C THR A 8 -0.57 -6.00 4.43
N VAL A 9 -1.17 -5.48 5.51
CA VAL A 9 -2.12 -6.25 6.34
C VAL A 9 -3.55 -5.96 5.92
N LEU A 10 -4.29 -7.01 5.56
CA LEU A 10 -5.74 -6.94 5.41
C LEU A 10 -6.39 -7.02 6.79
N HIS A 11 -7.21 -6.04 7.12
CA HIS A 11 -7.91 -5.97 8.39
C HIS A 11 -9.37 -5.57 8.17
N ARG A 12 -10.26 -6.04 9.05
CA ARG A 12 -11.70 -5.74 9.03
C ARG A 12 -12.21 -5.62 10.46
N THR A 13 -13.09 -4.67 10.70
CA THR A 13 -13.82 -4.55 11.97
C THR A 13 -15.12 -5.36 11.94
N THR A 14 -15.50 -5.94 13.07
CA THR A 14 -16.80 -6.60 13.24
C THR A 14 -17.82 -5.64 13.87
N VAL A 15 -19.09 -5.79 13.51
CA VAL A 15 -20.18 -4.95 14.04
C VAL A 15 -20.62 -5.46 15.41
N LYS A 16 -20.81 -4.54 16.35
CA LYS A 16 -21.44 -4.82 17.65
C LYS A 16 -22.82 -4.14 17.69
N LYS A 17 -23.89 -4.91 17.91
CA LYS A 17 -25.27 -4.39 17.84
C LYS A 17 -25.64 -3.45 18.99
N ASP A 18 -24.98 -3.59 20.13
CA ASP A 18 -25.30 -2.92 21.40
C ASP A 18 -24.52 -1.62 21.62
N LYS A 19 -23.53 -1.31 20.78
CA LYS A 19 -22.61 -0.19 21.03
C LYS A 19 -22.21 0.54 19.75
N THR A 20 -22.34 1.87 19.78
CA THR A 20 -21.76 2.75 18.77
C THR A 20 -20.25 2.81 18.93
N ARG A 21 -19.51 2.62 17.82
CA ARG A 21 -18.04 2.74 17.79
C ARG A 21 -17.65 3.85 16.82
N MET A 22 -16.82 4.78 17.29
CA MET A 22 -16.20 5.82 16.48
C MET A 22 -14.69 5.63 16.46
N SER A 23 -14.05 5.90 15.33
CA SER A 23 -12.59 5.88 15.19
C SER A 23 -12.16 6.96 14.20
N TRP A 24 -11.04 7.60 14.47
CA TRP A 24 -10.47 8.65 13.63
C TRP A 24 -9.14 8.18 13.02
N PRO A 25 -9.15 7.59 11.81
CA PRO A 25 -7.93 7.09 11.22
C PRO A 25 -7.09 8.25 10.65
N VAL A 26 -5.77 8.14 10.79
CA VAL A 26 -4.80 9.00 10.11
C VAL A 26 -4.04 8.13 9.11
N PHE A 27 -4.06 8.54 7.85
CA PHE A 27 -3.36 7.84 6.77
C PHE A 27 -2.15 8.67 6.34
N LEU A 28 -0.98 8.05 6.30
CA LEU A 28 0.23 8.65 5.74
C LEU A 28 0.31 8.29 4.27
N GLU A 29 0.20 9.30 3.42
CA GLU A 29 0.25 9.16 1.97
C GLU A 29 1.51 9.80 1.40
N LEU A 30 1.87 9.36 0.20
CA LEU A 30 2.99 9.90 -0.56
C LEU A 30 2.49 11.01 -1.51
N PRO A 31 3.36 11.92 -1.95
CA PRO A 31 3.02 12.87 -3.02
C PRO A 31 2.58 12.13 -4.30
N LEU A 32 1.54 12.63 -4.96
CA LEU A 32 0.90 11.98 -6.12
C LEU A 32 1.85 11.72 -7.29
N ASP A 33 2.73 12.69 -7.58
CA ASP A 33 3.69 12.61 -8.69
C ASP A 33 4.92 11.76 -8.38
N LEU A 34 5.07 11.29 -7.14
CA LEU A 34 6.23 10.50 -6.74
C LEU A 34 6.18 9.13 -7.41
N ALA A 35 7.25 8.79 -8.13
CA ALA A 35 7.47 7.44 -8.63
C ALA A 35 7.79 6.48 -7.46
N ILE A 36 6.92 5.51 -7.24
CA ILE A 36 7.08 4.50 -6.19
C ILE A 36 7.57 3.18 -6.80
N GLY A 37 8.60 2.58 -6.18
CA GLY A 37 9.16 1.30 -6.58
C GLY A 37 9.92 0.61 -5.44
N PRO A 38 10.51 -0.57 -5.67
CA PRO A 38 11.48 -1.18 -4.76
C PRO A 38 12.66 -0.23 -4.52
N HIS A 39 13.06 -0.05 -3.26
CA HIS A 39 14.21 0.78 -2.94
C HIS A 39 15.50 0.09 -3.44
N PRO A 40 16.43 0.77 -4.14
CA PRO A 40 17.60 0.12 -4.76
C PRO A 40 18.44 -0.70 -3.78
N LYS A 41 18.64 -0.20 -2.56
CA LYS A 41 19.35 -0.92 -1.47
C LYS A 41 18.69 -2.23 -1.02
N LEU A 42 17.43 -2.49 -1.40
CA LEU A 42 16.66 -3.69 -1.05
C LEU A 42 16.51 -4.67 -2.23
N VAL A 43 17.14 -4.37 -3.36
CA VAL A 43 17.14 -5.19 -4.57
C VAL A 43 18.53 -5.81 -4.73
N ASN A 44 18.59 -7.14 -4.83
CA ASN A 44 19.83 -7.88 -5.05
C ASN A 44 19.52 -9.18 -5.83
N LYS A 45 20.54 -10.02 -6.06
CA LYS A 45 20.40 -11.28 -6.81
C LYS A 45 19.42 -12.26 -6.15
N GLU A 46 19.35 -12.27 -4.82
CA GLU A 46 18.48 -13.17 -4.05
C GLU A 46 17.05 -12.62 -3.90
N ASN A 47 16.89 -11.30 -3.89
CA ASN A 47 15.63 -10.58 -3.79
C ASN A 47 15.48 -9.61 -4.98
N PRO A 48 15.14 -10.13 -6.17
CA PRO A 48 14.91 -9.31 -7.35
C PRO A 48 13.75 -8.33 -7.15
N PRO A 49 13.63 -7.29 -8.00
CA PRO A 49 12.54 -6.33 -7.87
C PRO A 49 11.20 -7.01 -8.15
N LYS A 50 10.34 -7.12 -7.13
CA LYS A 50 9.02 -7.77 -7.20
C LYS A 50 7.93 -6.85 -7.75
N TYR A 51 8.18 -5.55 -7.77
CA TYR A 51 7.21 -4.53 -8.16
C TYR A 51 7.83 -3.58 -9.18
N LYS A 52 7.04 -3.20 -10.19
CA LYS A 52 7.42 -2.18 -11.17
C LYS A 52 7.31 -0.78 -10.55
N ALA A 53 8.15 0.14 -11.02
CA ALA A 53 8.01 1.55 -10.65
C ALA A 53 6.76 2.14 -11.33
N LYS A 54 5.90 2.83 -10.59
CA LYS A 54 4.70 3.54 -11.09
C LYS A 54 4.53 4.84 -10.31
N LYS A 55 3.81 5.84 -10.84
CA LYS A 55 3.46 7.02 -10.04
C LYS A 55 2.50 6.62 -8.91
N TYR A 56 2.58 7.32 -7.78
CA TYR A 56 1.68 7.08 -6.66
C TYR A 56 0.21 7.34 -7.06
N SER A 57 -0.04 8.35 -7.91
CA SER A 57 -1.35 8.62 -8.51
C SER A 57 -1.97 7.39 -9.18
N ASP A 58 -1.20 6.71 -10.02
CA ASP A 58 -1.67 5.58 -10.84
C ASP A 58 -1.93 4.35 -9.96
N TYR A 59 -1.07 4.16 -8.95
CA TYR A 59 -1.27 3.14 -7.93
C TYR A 59 -2.55 3.39 -7.12
N ALA A 60 -2.75 4.62 -6.63
CA ALA A 60 -3.91 5.01 -5.84
C ALA A 60 -5.20 4.81 -6.64
N TYR A 61 -5.21 5.26 -7.90
CA TYR A 61 -6.33 5.07 -8.82
C TYR A 61 -6.66 3.58 -9.01
N GLY A 62 -5.66 2.75 -9.31
CA GLY A 62 -5.87 1.32 -9.49
C GLY A 62 -6.34 0.61 -8.23
N LYS A 63 -5.80 0.99 -7.06
CA LYS A 63 -6.20 0.44 -5.76
C LYS A 63 -7.67 0.75 -5.44
N LEU A 64 -8.12 1.99 -5.65
CA LEU A 64 -9.50 2.40 -5.37
C LEU A 64 -10.50 1.77 -6.35
N ASN A 65 -10.10 1.64 -7.62
CA ASN A 65 -10.94 1.07 -8.68
C ASN A 65 -10.80 -0.46 -8.83
N LYS A 66 -10.07 -1.13 -7.93
CA LYS A 66 -9.85 -2.59 -7.94
C LYS A 66 -9.29 -3.12 -9.26
N ILE A 67 -8.43 -2.34 -9.92
CA ILE A 67 -7.77 -2.71 -11.17
C ILE A 67 -6.60 -3.66 -10.84
N PRO A 68 -6.46 -4.79 -11.56
CA PRO A 68 -5.31 -5.69 -11.41
C PRO A 68 -3.97 -4.95 -11.58
N GLN A 69 -2.99 -5.19 -10.71
CA GLN A 69 -1.73 -4.43 -10.62
C GLN A 69 -0.50 -5.17 -11.13
#